data_AF-A0A2V8ZZI9-F1
#
_entry.id   AF-A0A2V8ZZI9-F1
#
_cell.length_a   1.000
_cell.length_b   1.000
_cell.length_c   1.000
_cell.angle_alpha   90.00
_cell.angle_beta   90.00
_cell.angle_gamma   90.00
#
_symmetry.space_group_name_H-M   'P 1'
#
loop_
_entity.id
_entity.type
_entity.pdbx_description
1 polymer ?
#
loop_
_entity_poly.entity_id
_entity_poly.type
_entity_poly.pdbx_seq_one_letter_code
_entity_poly.pdbx_strand_id
1 'polypeptide(L)'
;MSENLHERALQLVAKARVEGLADSEREWLTVHLQDCDFCNEHAQQIDCALRSLRTAAIPVPADLASRTQFRVRLRAMELREREPKRRMLWLACAASWIFGIASAPYVWRIFEWFGHVTGAPKLLLEIGFGLWWTIPALFAVIVLLLESARQTEEPEWMKPSR
;
A
#
# COMPACT_ATOMS: atom_id res chain seq x y z
N MET A 1 -43.25 33.48 -15.30
CA MET A 1 -41.81 33.16 -15.51
C MET A 1 -41.10 32.69 -14.23
N SER A 2 -41.71 32.85 -13.04
CA SER A 2 -41.22 32.29 -11.77
C SER A 2 -41.49 30.79 -11.62
N GLU A 3 -42.56 30.28 -12.21
CA GLU A 3 -43.01 28.88 -12.07
C GLU A 3 -41.95 27.86 -12.56
N ASN A 4 -41.35 28.10 -13.73
CA ASN A 4 -40.26 27.26 -14.25
C ASN A 4 -38.99 27.29 -13.37
N LEU A 5 -38.75 28.37 -12.63
CA LEU A 5 -37.59 28.48 -11.74
C LEU A 5 -37.80 27.67 -10.46
N HIS A 6 -39.02 27.68 -9.90
CA HIS A 6 -39.36 26.86 -8.75
C HIS A 6 -39.35 25.37 -9.09
N GLU A 7 -39.89 24.99 -10.25
CA GLU A 7 -39.85 23.59 -10.71
C GLU A 7 -38.41 23.09 -10.87
N ARG A 8 -37.54 23.92 -11.44
CA ARG A 8 -36.10 23.63 -11.52
C ARG A 8 -35.46 23.49 -10.14
N ALA A 9 -35.79 24.39 -9.20
CA ALA A 9 -35.25 24.32 -7.84
C ALA A 9 -35.67 23.02 -7.13
N LEU A 10 -36.94 22.62 -7.25
CA LEU A 10 -37.45 21.37 -6.69
C LEU A 10 -36.73 20.14 -7.28
N GLN A 11 -36.50 20.13 -8.60
CA GLN A 11 -35.74 19.06 -9.25
C GLN A 11 -34.30 18.99 -8.75
N LEU A 12 -33.63 20.13 -8.58
CA LEU A 12 -32.26 20.18 -8.07
C LEU A 12 -32.16 19.76 -6.61
N VAL A 13 -33.16 20.10 -5.77
CA VAL A 13 -33.25 19.62 -4.38
C VAL A 13 -33.33 18.09 -4.34
N ALA A 14 -34.17 17.48 -5.19
CA ALA A 14 -34.28 16.03 -5.28
C ALA A 14 -32.98 15.38 -5.80
N LYS A 15 -32.40 15.92 -6.88
CA LYS A 15 -31.16 15.43 -7.49
C LYS A 15 -29.97 15.48 -6.52
N ALA A 16 -29.87 16.54 -5.71
CA ALA A 16 -28.83 16.70 -4.70
C ALA A 16 -28.79 15.57 -3.66
N ARG A 17 -29.92 14.88 -3.43
CA ARG A 17 -30.03 13.84 -2.40
C ARG A 17 -29.70 12.44 -2.91
N VAL A 18 -29.79 12.20 -4.22
CA VAL A 18 -29.61 10.87 -4.83
C VAL A 18 -28.33 10.79 -5.65
N GLU A 19 -28.09 11.76 -6.54
CA GLU A 19 -27.04 11.70 -7.57
C GLU A 19 -25.88 12.65 -7.27
N GLY A 20 -26.13 13.67 -6.44
CA GLY A 20 -25.22 14.80 -6.26
C GLY A 20 -25.42 15.88 -7.34
N LEU A 21 -24.95 17.08 -7.03
CA LEU A 21 -25.04 18.24 -7.94
C LEU A 21 -23.64 18.67 -8.39
N ALA A 22 -23.55 19.12 -9.64
CA ALA A 22 -22.40 19.88 -10.12
C ALA A 22 -22.27 21.20 -9.32
N ASP A 23 -21.05 21.73 -9.20
CA ASP A 23 -20.78 22.89 -8.35
C ASP A 23 -21.58 24.13 -8.79
N SER A 24 -21.74 24.34 -10.11
CA SER A 24 -22.54 25.44 -10.66
C SER A 24 -24.04 25.32 -10.37
N GLU A 25 -24.58 24.09 -10.38
CA GLU A 25 -25.98 23.81 -10.01
C GLU A 25 -26.21 24.03 -8.51
N ARG A 26 -25.22 23.68 -7.68
CA ARG A 26 -25.27 23.84 -6.23
C ARG A 26 -25.21 25.30 -5.81
N GLU A 27 -24.35 26.09 -6.44
CA GLU A 27 -24.25 27.52 -6.19
C GLU A 27 -25.55 28.23 -6.56
N TRP A 28 -26.08 27.96 -7.76
CA TRP A 28 -27.38 28.49 -8.20
C TRP A 28 -28.51 28.12 -7.23
N LEU A 29 -28.58 26.85 -6.82
CA LEU A 29 -29.61 26.39 -5.89
C LEU A 29 -29.49 27.08 -4.52
N THR A 30 -28.26 27.26 -4.02
CA THR A 30 -28.02 27.91 -2.73
C THR A 30 -28.47 29.36 -2.74
N VAL A 31 -28.16 30.10 -3.81
CA VAL A 31 -28.64 31.47 -4.00
C VAL A 31 -30.18 31.49 -4.09
N HIS A 32 -30.78 30.60 -4.88
CA HIS A 32 -32.23 30.55 -5.03
C HIS A 32 -32.97 30.24 -3.71
N LEU A 33 -32.42 29.37 -2.87
CA LEU A 33 -33.00 29.04 -1.56
C LEU A 33 -32.87 30.17 -0.53
N GLN A 34 -31.91 31.09 -0.70
CA GLN A 34 -31.82 32.29 0.14
C GLN A 34 -32.87 33.33 -0.24
N ASP A 35 -33.24 33.39 -1.52
CA ASP A 35 -34.18 34.38 -2.05
C ASP A 35 -35.65 33.92 -2.04
N CYS A 36 -35.91 32.62 -1.92
CA CYS A 36 -37.26 32.05 -2.01
C CYS A 36 -37.64 31.18 -0.81
N ASP A 37 -38.53 31.71 0.03
CA ASP A 37 -39.04 31.01 1.23
C ASP A 37 -39.74 29.69 0.91
N PHE A 38 -40.56 29.64 -0.15
CA PHE A 38 -41.28 28.42 -0.54
C PHE A 38 -40.33 27.25 -0.86
N CYS A 39 -39.29 27.51 -1.66
CA CYS A 39 -38.32 26.49 -2.02
C CYS A 39 -37.45 26.10 -0.81
N ASN A 40 -37.13 27.05 0.07
CA ASN A 40 -36.39 26.79 1.31
C ASN A 40 -37.17 25.90 2.28
N GLU A 41 -38.45 26.20 2.53
CA GLU A 41 -39.32 25.39 3.37
C GLU A 41 -39.45 23.96 2.83
N HIS A 42 -39.62 23.81 1.51
CA HIS A 42 -39.71 22.50 0.87
C HIS A 42 -38.42 21.69 1.06
N ALA A 43 -37.25 22.31 0.86
CA ALA A 43 -35.96 21.66 1.07
C ALA A 43 -35.78 21.22 2.54
N GLN A 44 -36.20 22.05 3.50
CA GLN A 44 -36.14 21.71 4.93
C GLN A 44 -37.08 20.56 5.30
N GLN A 45 -38.29 20.51 4.74
CA GLN A 45 -39.23 19.41 4.98
C GLN A 45 -38.67 18.07 4.49
N ILE A 46 -38.05 18.05 3.30
CA ILE A 46 -37.37 16.87 2.77
C ILE A 46 -36.23 16.44 3.70
N ASP A 47 -35.42 17.38 4.18
CA ASP A 47 -34.31 17.07 5.07
C ASP A 47 -34.76 16.52 6.43
N CYS A 48 -35.85 17.06 6.98
CA CYS A 48 -36.48 16.54 8.18
C CYS A 48 -37.01 15.11 7.96
N ALA A 49 -37.67 14.85 6.83
CA ALA A 49 -38.16 13.52 6.48
C ALA A 49 -37.02 12.51 6.27
N LEU A 50 -35.95 12.89 5.57
CA LEU A 50 -34.77 12.02 5.40
C LEU A 50 -34.07 11.75 6.72
N ARG A 51 -34.00 12.75 7.61
CA ARG A 51 -33.41 12.59 8.95
C ARG A 51 -34.23 11.62 9.80
N SER A 52 -35.57 11.71 9.78
CA SER A 52 -36.43 10.77 10.51
C SER A 52 -36.30 9.34 9.97
N LEU A 53 -36.21 9.17 8.66
CA LEU A 53 -35.96 7.86 8.03
C LEU A 53 -34.57 7.30 8.41
N ARG A 54 -33.52 8.13 8.47
CA ARG A 54 -32.18 7.69 8.91
C ARG A 54 -32.12 7.32 10.39
N THR A 55 -32.98 7.91 11.23
CA THR A 55 -33.05 7.53 12.66
C THR A 55 -33.74 6.19 12.90
N ALA A 56 -34.47 5.65 11.91
CA ALA A 56 -34.95 4.27 11.93
C ALA A 56 -33.79 3.30 11.62
N ALA A 57 -32.74 3.38 12.44
CA ALA A 57 -31.53 2.58 12.26
C ALA A 57 -31.87 1.10 12.29
N ILE A 58 -31.47 0.39 11.22
CA ILE A 58 -31.51 -1.05 11.15
C ILE A 58 -30.63 -1.57 12.29
N PRO A 59 -31.15 -2.38 13.22
CA PRO A 59 -30.36 -2.90 14.32
C PRO A 59 -29.23 -3.77 13.76
N VAL A 60 -28.01 -3.26 13.83
CA VAL A 60 -26.80 -4.01 13.49
C VAL A 60 -26.52 -4.96 14.67
N PRO A 61 -26.32 -6.27 14.43
CA PRO A 61 -25.97 -7.20 15.49
C PRO A 61 -24.77 -6.70 16.29
N ALA A 62 -24.91 -6.61 17.62
CA ALA A 62 -23.84 -6.17 18.52
C ALA A 62 -22.56 -7.03 18.39
N ASP A 63 -22.69 -8.26 17.89
CA ASP A 63 -21.60 -9.22 17.69
C ASP A 63 -20.84 -9.06 16.34
N LEU A 64 -21.20 -8.10 15.48
CA LEU A 64 -20.46 -7.88 14.23
C LEU A 64 -19.10 -7.22 14.48
N ALA A 65 -19.02 -6.28 15.42
CA ALA A 65 -17.77 -5.62 15.76
C ALA A 65 -16.77 -6.59 16.42
N SER A 66 -17.24 -7.44 17.34
CA SER A 66 -16.43 -8.49 17.97
C SER A 66 -15.92 -9.50 16.94
N ARG A 67 -16.78 -9.99 16.03
CA ARG A 67 -16.39 -10.95 14.98
C ARG A 67 -15.35 -10.38 14.02
N THR A 68 -15.50 -9.11 13.62
CA THR A 68 -14.54 -8.46 12.73
C THR A 68 -13.21 -8.22 13.44
N GLN A 69 -13.22 -7.71 14.68
CA GLN A 69 -12.01 -7.54 15.48
C GLN A 69 -11.27 -8.86 15.72
N PHE A 70 -12.01 -9.95 15.99
CA PHE A 70 -11.42 -11.26 16.17
C PHE A 70 -10.69 -11.74 14.91
N ARG A 71 -11.34 -11.65 13.73
CA ARG A 71 -10.72 -12.02 12.45
C ARG A 71 -9.49 -11.19 12.12
N VAL A 72 -9.55 -9.88 12.38
CA VAL A 72 -8.40 -8.98 12.17
C VAL A 72 -7.23 -9.36 13.08
N ARG A 73 -7.48 -9.61 14.36
CA ARG A 73 -6.44 -10.03 15.31
C ARG A 73 -5.84 -11.38 14.93
N LEU A 74 -6.66 -12.34 14.53
CA LEU A 74 -6.20 -13.63 14.06
C LEU A 74 -5.26 -13.48 12.86
N ARG A 75 -5.68 -12.67 11.87
CA ARG A 75 -4.85 -12.41 10.68
C ARG A 75 -3.56 -11.67 11.00
N ALA A 76 -3.59 -10.72 11.93
CA ALA A 76 -2.41 -10.01 12.39
C ALA A 76 -1.40 -10.96 13.06
N MET A 77 -1.88 -11.94 13.84
CA MET A 77 -1.03 -12.97 14.44
C MET A 77 -0.40 -13.89 13.38
N GLU A 78 -1.18 -14.37 12.41
CA GLU A 78 -0.66 -15.17 11.28
C GLU A 78 0.44 -14.44 10.48
N LEU A 79 0.24 -13.15 10.22
CA LEU A 79 1.23 -12.33 9.51
C LEU A 79 2.50 -12.15 10.34
N ARG A 80 2.37 -11.92 11.65
CA ARG A 80 3.50 -11.77 12.57
C ARG A 80 4.34 -13.04 12.66
N GLU A 81 3.73 -14.21 12.57
CA GLU A 81 4.43 -15.50 12.60
C GLU A 81 5.16 -15.83 11.28
N ARG A 82 4.75 -15.23 10.16
CA ARG A 82 5.45 -15.35 8.87
C ARG A 82 6.64 -14.38 8.70
N GLU A 83 6.63 -13.24 9.38
CA GLU A 83 7.76 -12.29 9.38
C GLU A 83 9.13 -12.83 9.86
N PRO A 84 9.26 -13.66 10.91
CA PRO A 84 10.57 -14.07 11.43
C PRO A 84 11.42 -14.81 10.39
N LYS A 85 10.79 -15.58 9.48
CA LYS A 85 11.52 -16.27 8.41
C LYS A 85 12.19 -15.30 7.43
N ARG A 86 11.56 -14.15 7.15
CA ARG A 86 12.12 -13.11 6.26
C ARG A 86 13.31 -12.42 6.91
N ARG A 87 13.25 -12.14 8.21
CA ARG A 87 14.35 -11.50 8.96
C ARG A 87 15.57 -12.41 9.07
N MET A 88 15.36 -13.71 9.32
CA MET A 88 16.45 -14.68 9.39
C MET A 88 17.15 -14.86 8.04
N LEU A 89 16.39 -14.86 6.94
CA LEU A 89 16.95 -14.88 5.59
C LEU A 89 17.80 -13.63 5.31
N TRP A 90 17.30 -12.45 5.71
CA TRP A 90 18.02 -11.19 5.57
C TRP A 90 19.31 -11.15 6.40
N LEU A 91 19.27 -11.65 7.64
CA LEU A 91 20.46 -11.75 8.50
C LEU A 91 21.48 -12.73 7.92
N ALA A 92 21.05 -13.87 7.39
CA ALA A 92 21.94 -14.82 6.73
C ALA A 92 22.57 -14.23 5.47
N CYS A 93 21.80 -13.46 4.69
CA CYS A 93 22.29 -12.75 3.52
C CYS A 93 23.32 -11.67 3.91
N ALA A 94 23.01 -10.83 4.90
CA ALA A 94 23.93 -9.81 5.41
C ALA A 94 25.21 -10.43 5.98
N ALA A 95 25.10 -11.54 6.72
CA ALA A 95 26.24 -12.27 7.25
C ALA A 95 27.13 -12.84 6.13
N SER A 96 26.54 -13.44 5.10
CA SER A 96 27.27 -13.93 3.92
C SER A 96 28.00 -12.80 3.19
N TRP A 97 27.37 -11.62 3.08
CA TRP A 97 27.96 -10.46 2.43
C TRP A 97 29.12 -9.85 3.22
N ILE A 98 28.94 -9.68 4.54
CA ILE A 98 29.98 -9.19 5.45
C ILE A 98 31.16 -10.15 5.46
N PHE A 99 30.91 -11.46 5.48
CA PHE A 99 31.97 -12.47 5.45
C PHE A 99 32.72 -12.46 4.11
N GLY A 100 32.01 -12.26 3.00
CA GLY A 100 32.60 -12.05 1.68
C GLY A 100 33.54 -10.83 1.64
N ILE A 101 33.08 -9.68 2.14
CA ILE A 101 33.87 -8.45 2.17
C ILE A 101 35.05 -8.55 3.14
N ALA A 102 34.85 -9.12 4.33
CA ALA A 102 35.88 -9.29 5.34
C ALA A 102 36.96 -10.30 4.92
N SER A 103 36.66 -11.23 4.01
CA SER A 103 37.64 -12.17 3.47
C SER A 103 38.63 -11.52 2.48
N ALA A 104 38.31 -10.35 1.92
CA ALA A 104 39.11 -9.65 0.92
C ALA A 104 40.60 -9.44 1.33
N PRO A 105 40.92 -8.85 2.50
CA PRO A 105 42.31 -8.66 2.92
C PRO A 105 43.02 -9.98 3.24
N TYR A 106 42.29 -11.01 3.69
CA TYR A 106 42.87 -12.33 3.98
C TYR A 106 43.25 -13.07 2.70
N VAL A 107 42.39 -13.02 1.68
CA VAL A 107 42.64 -13.61 0.37
C VAL A 107 43.83 -12.92 -0.30
N TRP A 108 43.90 -11.58 -0.24
CA TRP A 108 45.04 -10.82 -0.76
C TRP A 108 46.37 -11.24 -0.12
N ARG A 109 46.39 -11.45 1.21
CA ARG A 109 47.59 -11.89 1.93
C ARG A 109 48.06 -13.28 1.51
N ILE A 110 47.13 -14.22 1.31
CA ILE A 110 47.44 -15.59 0.86
C ILE A 110 47.98 -15.56 -0.58
N PHE A 111 47.42 -14.69 -1.41
CA PHE A 111 47.81 -14.55 -2.81
C PHE A 111 49.17 -13.86 -3.00
N GLU A 112 49.52 -12.84 -2.21
CA GLU A 112 50.87 -12.28 -2.16
C GLU A 112 51.91 -13.32 -1.75
N TRP A 113 51.59 -14.14 -0.75
CA TRP A 113 52.43 -15.25 -0.33
C TRP A 113 52.62 -16.28 -1.46
N PHE A 114 51.55 -16.64 -2.16
CA PHE A 114 51.62 -17.56 -3.30
C PHE A 114 52.40 -16.97 -4.49
N GLY A 115 52.25 -15.67 -4.75
CA GLY A 115 52.99 -14.94 -5.79
C GLY A 115 54.48 -14.89 -5.52
N HIS A 116 54.89 -14.74 -4.25
CA HIS A 116 56.30 -14.86 -3.85
C HIS A 116 56.86 -16.27 -4.04
N VAL A 117 56.05 -17.31 -3.84
CA VAL A 117 56.47 -18.72 -3.99
C VAL A 117 56.52 -19.17 -5.46
N THR A 118 55.66 -18.63 -6.32
CA THR A 118 55.49 -19.13 -7.71
C THR A 118 55.94 -18.17 -8.81
N GLY A 119 56.32 -16.93 -8.49
CA GLY A 119 56.79 -15.94 -9.46
C GLY A 119 55.73 -15.47 -10.46
N ALA A 120 54.44 -15.69 -10.16
CA ALA A 120 53.33 -15.39 -11.06
C ALA A 120 53.10 -13.87 -11.22
N PRO A 121 52.76 -13.38 -12.43
CA PRO A 121 52.60 -11.95 -12.69
C PRO A 121 51.36 -11.37 -12.00
N LYS A 122 51.55 -10.20 -11.39
CA LYS A 122 50.59 -9.43 -10.58
C LYS A 122 49.22 -9.19 -11.25
N LEU A 123 49.17 -9.18 -12.58
CA LEU A 123 47.96 -9.02 -13.39
C LEU A 123 47.00 -10.21 -13.31
N LEU A 124 47.49 -11.46 -13.26
CA LEU A 124 46.63 -12.63 -13.11
C LEU A 124 45.96 -12.66 -11.73
N LEU A 125 46.67 -12.13 -10.73
CA LEU A 125 46.16 -11.94 -9.38
C LEU A 125 45.04 -10.89 -9.32
N GLU A 126 45.24 -9.72 -9.92
CA GLU A 126 44.22 -8.66 -9.96
C GLU A 126 42.96 -9.09 -10.72
N ILE A 127 43.13 -9.80 -11.85
CA ILE A 127 42.00 -10.31 -12.64
C ILE A 127 41.27 -11.42 -11.89
N GLY A 128 42.00 -12.33 -11.23
CA GLY A 128 41.41 -13.40 -10.41
C GLY A 128 40.61 -12.85 -9.22
N PHE A 129 41.12 -11.80 -8.58
CA PHE A 129 40.42 -11.10 -7.50
C PHE A 129 39.15 -10.40 -7.99
N GLY A 130 39.24 -9.68 -9.12
CA GLY A 130 38.09 -9.04 -9.75
C GLY A 130 37.00 -10.05 -10.14
N LEU A 131 37.39 -11.20 -10.70
CA LEU A 131 36.46 -12.25 -11.12
C LEU A 131 35.80 -12.95 -9.91
N TRP A 132 36.56 -13.26 -8.87
CA TRP A 132 36.02 -13.84 -7.62
C TRP A 132 35.00 -12.91 -6.95
N TRP A 133 35.21 -11.59 -7.03
CA TRP A 133 34.31 -10.58 -6.46
C TRP A 133 32.94 -10.51 -7.14
N THR A 134 32.78 -11.07 -8.34
CA THR A 134 31.49 -11.11 -9.02
C THR A 134 30.54 -12.20 -8.49
N ILE A 135 31.08 -13.24 -7.85
CA ILE A 135 30.31 -14.40 -7.36
C ILE A 135 29.30 -14.00 -6.26
N PRO A 136 29.65 -13.19 -5.24
CA PRO A 136 28.68 -12.73 -4.24
C PRO A 136 27.59 -11.82 -4.82
N ALA A 137 27.93 -10.99 -5.81
CA ALA A 137 26.95 -10.14 -6.49
C ALA A 137 25.95 -11.00 -7.28
N LEU A 138 26.43 -12.02 -7.98
CA LEU A 138 25.57 -12.98 -8.70
C LEU A 138 24.65 -13.73 -7.72
N PHE A 139 25.18 -14.15 -6.56
CA PHE A 139 24.41 -14.83 -5.54
C PHE A 139 23.30 -13.93 -4.96
N ALA A 140 23.59 -12.66 -4.69
CA ALA A 140 22.60 -11.68 -4.23
C ALA A 140 21.47 -11.49 -5.26
N VAL A 141 21.81 -11.40 -6.55
CA VAL A 141 20.82 -11.31 -7.64
C VAL A 141 19.94 -12.56 -7.69
N ILE A 142 20.51 -13.75 -7.57
CA ILE A 142 19.76 -15.01 -7.57
C ILE A 142 18.79 -15.07 -6.37
N VAL A 143 19.23 -14.68 -5.17
CA VAL A 143 18.37 -14.65 -3.97
C VAL A 143 17.23 -13.65 -4.12
N LEU A 144 17.50 -12.45 -4.64
CA LEU A 144 16.48 -11.45 -4.92
C LEU A 144 15.47 -11.93 -5.97
N LEU A 145 15.94 -12.64 -7.01
CA LEU A 145 15.06 -13.22 -8.02
C LEU A 145 14.17 -14.31 -7.44
N LEU A 146 14.69 -15.23 -6.61
CA LEU A 146 13.87 -16.24 -5.92
C LEU A 146 12.84 -15.60 -4.98
N GLU A 147 13.21 -14.52 -4.27
CA GLU A 147 12.27 -13.80 -3.41
C GLU A 147 11.18 -13.11 -4.24
N SER A 148 11.53 -12.47 -5.36
CA SER A 148 10.58 -11.83 -6.26
C SER A 148 9.60 -12.84 -6.90
N ALA A 149 10.09 -14.01 -7.29
CA ALA A 149 9.26 -15.09 -7.82
C ALA A 149 8.27 -15.58 -6.75
N ARG A 150 8.74 -15.75 -5.50
CA ARG A 150 7.88 -16.14 -4.38
C ARG A 150 6.85 -15.08 -3.99
N GLN A 151 7.17 -13.79 -4.16
CA GLN A 151 6.20 -12.69 -3.98
C GLN A 151 5.17 -12.63 -5.10
N THR A 152 5.51 -13.10 -6.30
CA THR A 152 4.58 -13.15 -7.45
C THR A 152 3.53 -14.26 -7.28
N GLU A 153 3.84 -15.29 -6.49
CA GLU A 153 2.88 -16.33 -6.06
C GLU A 153 1.96 -15.89 -4.92
N GLU A 154 2.22 -14.75 -4.24
CA GLU A 154 1.20 -14.16 -3.37
C GLU A 154 0.13 -13.50 -4.25
N PRO A 155 -1.12 -13.96 -4.17
CA PRO A 155 -2.16 -13.54 -5.10
C PRO A 155 -2.42 -12.04 -4.96
N GLU A 156 -2.55 -11.39 -6.12
CA GLU A 156 -2.53 -9.93 -6.35
C GLU A 156 -3.47 -9.12 -5.44
N TRP A 157 -4.52 -9.75 -4.88
CA TRP A 157 -5.43 -9.16 -3.90
C TRP A 157 -4.84 -8.90 -2.51
N MET A 158 -3.61 -9.37 -2.22
CA MET A 158 -2.90 -9.08 -0.95
C MET A 158 -1.99 -7.85 -1.02
N LYS A 159 -1.81 -7.20 -2.18
CA LYS A 159 -1.07 -5.94 -2.26
C LYS A 159 -1.94 -4.80 -1.72
N PRO A 160 -1.55 -4.11 -0.62
CA PRO A 160 -2.24 -2.90 -0.21
C PRO A 160 -2.07 -1.86 -1.32
N SER A 161 -3.19 -1.35 -1.82
CA SER A 161 -3.25 -0.22 -2.76
C SER A 161 -2.48 0.94 -2.15
N ARG A 162 -1.33 1.24 -2.75
CA ARG A 162 -0.49 2.38 -2.38
C ARG A 162 -1.00 3.63 -3.06
#